data_AF-Q01E56-F1
#
_entry.id   AF-Q01E56-F1
#
_cell.length_a   1.000
_cell.length_b   1.000
_cell.length_c   1.000
_cell.angle_alpha   90.00
_cell.angle_beta   90.00
_cell.angle_gamma   90.00
#
_symmetry.space_group_name_H-M   'P 1'
#
loop_
_entity.id
_entity.type
_entity.pdbx_description
1 polymer ?
#
loop_
_entity_poly.entity_id
_entity_poly.type
_entity_poly.pdbx_seq_one_letter_code
_entity_poly.pdbx_strand_id
1 'polypeptide(L)'
;MPAPARVRALEHAGDLRDKIVLVRVDHNCVKNGVVRDAYRIEQSLPTLYNIVERGGRPILITHVNRPRDGADGSITIDKSRDGVDAVVDVLRRMLGVTFAAPTFGTAGRGDGIASVDTSINFLLDDLRARRIGGIYLPNSRWFAGEEAKAGSEAYEAFSRQLAGLADVFVNDAFGSWQPHVSTVGVTKYLPSYAGLLMQRELRAVEAVLEPVRPFVAVVGGSKLDTKIETLNAVASRCDSLVLGGVVYNAYLCAKYGVEIEGVSERDVELAGQLLAPETQAKIIELPVVVESTSLQGCGCVPKEGECGKPMEGAGTTRPLHIDQLQRGASYGYVLDVAASSFEDEKVKLAMQGAKTIFVNAVMGFTSSGFHEGTTALDHAIAENKSARKYFGGGDTIQEFKSLTPALFMSAVLDPTFYLFTGGGTVLKALELGGGEKLETVQCLLADADEKIPLKEEPKCMRFADCAC
;
A
#
# COMPACT_ATOMS: atom_id res chain seq x y z
N MET A 1 0.72 6.78 25.24
CA MET A 1 0.71 7.40 23.90
C MET A 1 -0.67 8.02 23.73
N PRO A 2 -0.83 9.24 23.17
CA PRO A 2 -2.15 9.80 22.92
C PRO A 2 -2.98 8.78 22.12
N ALA A 3 -4.27 8.69 22.42
CA ALA A 3 -5.10 7.62 21.91
C ALA A 3 -5.21 7.73 20.38
N PRO A 4 -5.00 6.63 19.63
CA PRO A 4 -5.28 6.63 18.19
C PRO A 4 -6.73 7.05 17.97
N ALA A 5 -7.04 7.48 16.75
CA ALA A 5 -8.40 7.62 16.26
C ALA A 5 -9.28 6.51 16.85
N ARG A 6 -10.31 6.88 17.62
CA ARG A 6 -11.21 5.95 18.33
C ARG A 6 -12.02 5.15 17.31
N VAL A 7 -11.40 4.20 16.64
CA VAL A 7 -12.09 3.24 15.79
C VAL A 7 -12.68 2.14 16.66
N ARG A 8 -13.86 1.66 16.28
CA ARG A 8 -14.42 0.41 16.78
C ARG A 8 -13.51 -0.73 16.33
N ALA A 9 -12.55 -1.11 17.15
CA ALA A 9 -11.64 -2.22 16.88
C ALA A 9 -12.40 -3.57 16.88
N LEU A 10 -11.94 -4.54 16.10
CA LEU A 10 -12.50 -5.91 16.05
C LEU A 10 -12.61 -6.54 17.46
N GLU A 11 -11.68 -6.21 18.33
CA GLU A 11 -11.62 -6.63 19.73
C GLU A 11 -12.88 -6.20 20.50
N HIS A 12 -13.54 -5.11 20.08
CA HIS A 12 -14.77 -4.60 20.69
C HIS A 12 -16.04 -5.31 20.19
N ALA A 13 -15.95 -6.20 19.19
CA ALA A 13 -17.10 -6.83 18.54
C ALA A 13 -17.88 -7.85 19.40
N GLY A 14 -17.63 -7.93 20.71
CA GLY A 14 -18.34 -8.82 21.63
C GLY A 14 -18.09 -10.31 21.36
N ASP A 15 -19.08 -11.16 21.69
CA ASP A 15 -19.02 -12.59 21.37
C ASP A 15 -19.30 -12.83 19.88
N LEU A 16 -18.39 -13.49 19.19
CA LEU A 16 -18.53 -13.85 17.78
C LEU A 16 -19.03 -15.30 17.59
N ARG A 17 -19.36 -16.01 18.67
CA ARG A 17 -19.84 -17.39 18.60
C ARG A 17 -21.05 -17.51 17.68
N ASP A 18 -20.90 -18.37 16.69
CA ASP A 18 -21.92 -18.70 15.68
C ASP A 18 -22.39 -17.49 14.83
N LYS A 19 -21.67 -16.36 14.90
CA LYS A 19 -21.91 -15.18 14.07
C LYS A 19 -21.25 -15.33 12.71
N ILE A 20 -21.93 -14.88 11.67
CA ILE A 20 -21.34 -14.69 10.34
C ILE A 20 -20.71 -13.30 10.29
N VAL A 21 -19.42 -13.25 9.92
CA VAL A 21 -18.65 -12.01 9.88
C VAL A 21 -18.26 -11.72 8.44
N LEU A 22 -18.80 -10.64 7.88
CA LEU A 22 -18.37 -10.15 6.58
C LEU A 22 -17.06 -9.36 6.75
N VAL A 23 -16.02 -9.77 6.04
CA VAL A 23 -14.69 -9.16 6.12
C VAL A 23 -14.31 -8.59 4.76
N ARG A 24 -14.15 -7.27 4.69
CA ARG A 24 -13.55 -6.60 3.54
C ARG A 24 -12.03 -6.68 3.67
N VAL A 25 -11.38 -7.37 2.73
CA VAL A 25 -9.91 -7.60 2.72
C VAL A 25 -9.27 -6.96 1.50
N ASP A 26 -8.00 -6.52 1.58
CA ASP A 26 -7.27 -5.99 0.42
C ASP A 26 -6.44 -7.08 -0.27
N HIS A 27 -7.09 -7.92 -1.06
CA HIS A 27 -6.43 -8.97 -1.85
C HIS A 27 -6.26 -8.58 -3.33
N ASN A 28 -6.13 -7.29 -3.63
CA ASN A 28 -5.84 -6.82 -4.99
C ASN A 28 -4.38 -7.11 -5.38
N CYS A 29 -4.08 -8.39 -5.61
CA CYS A 29 -2.74 -8.93 -5.81
C CYS A 29 -2.64 -9.90 -7.01
N VAL A 30 -3.70 -10.03 -7.81
CA VAL A 30 -3.78 -10.97 -8.93
C VAL A 30 -3.50 -10.26 -10.25
N LYS A 31 -2.59 -10.82 -11.04
CA LYS A 31 -2.30 -10.38 -12.42
C LYS A 31 -2.23 -11.59 -13.32
N ASN A 32 -3.09 -11.62 -14.34
CA ASN A 32 -3.26 -12.73 -15.29
C ASN A 32 -3.50 -14.07 -14.58
N GLY A 33 -4.42 -14.07 -13.60
CA GLY A 33 -4.81 -15.28 -12.86
C GLY A 33 -3.76 -15.79 -11.88
N VAL A 34 -2.68 -15.04 -11.65
CA VAL A 34 -1.59 -15.42 -10.76
C VAL A 34 -1.43 -14.38 -9.65
N VAL A 35 -1.34 -14.84 -8.40
CA VAL A 35 -0.99 -13.99 -7.25
C VAL A 35 0.46 -13.51 -7.41
N ARG A 36 0.64 -12.20 -7.53
CA ARG A 36 1.96 -11.54 -7.62
C ARG A 36 2.50 -11.11 -6.27
N ASP A 37 1.61 -10.89 -5.30
CA ASP A 37 1.98 -10.46 -3.97
C ASP A 37 1.16 -11.20 -2.90
N ALA A 38 1.71 -12.31 -2.41
CA ALA A 38 1.10 -13.08 -1.32
C ALA A 38 1.09 -12.32 0.02
N TYR A 39 1.93 -11.29 0.20
CA TYR A 39 2.02 -10.53 1.45
C TYR A 39 0.67 -9.88 1.79
N ARG A 40 -0.05 -9.38 0.79
CA ARG A 40 -1.43 -8.84 0.95
C ARG A 40 -2.41 -9.85 1.53
N ILE A 41 -2.30 -11.13 1.14
CA ILE A 41 -3.14 -12.21 1.67
C ILE A 41 -2.71 -12.58 3.09
N GLU A 42 -1.40 -12.68 3.33
CA GLU A 42 -0.82 -12.98 4.64
C GLU A 42 -1.24 -11.94 5.71
N GLN A 43 -1.30 -10.66 5.33
CA GLN A 43 -1.65 -9.59 6.25
C GLN A 43 -3.11 -9.63 6.76
N SER A 44 -4.02 -10.34 6.10
CA SER A 44 -5.40 -10.53 6.58
C SER A 44 -5.54 -11.71 7.55
N LEU A 45 -4.57 -12.64 7.57
CA LEU A 45 -4.65 -13.85 8.39
C LEU A 45 -4.82 -13.60 9.89
N PRO A 46 -4.15 -12.60 10.53
CA PRO A 46 -4.39 -12.30 11.94
C PRO A 46 -5.85 -11.95 12.24
N THR A 47 -6.49 -11.17 11.37
CA THR A 47 -7.91 -10.80 11.48
C THR A 47 -8.80 -12.03 11.34
N LEU A 48 -8.52 -12.90 10.35
CA LEU A 48 -9.27 -14.15 10.15
C LEU A 48 -9.15 -15.09 11.34
N TYR A 49 -7.94 -15.24 11.87
CA TYR A 49 -7.69 -16.06 13.05
C TYR A 49 -8.44 -15.52 14.27
N ASN A 50 -8.39 -14.21 14.52
CA ASN A 50 -9.12 -13.58 15.63
C ASN A 50 -10.64 -13.84 15.54
N ILE A 51 -11.22 -13.74 14.34
CA ILE A 51 -12.64 -14.03 14.11
C ILE A 51 -12.94 -15.51 14.40
N VAL A 52 -12.15 -16.43 13.83
CA VAL A 52 -12.40 -17.87 13.92
C VAL A 52 -12.20 -18.41 15.33
N GLU A 53 -11.16 -17.95 16.03
CA GLU A 53 -10.86 -18.31 17.43
C GLU A 53 -12.02 -17.94 18.37
N ARG A 54 -12.64 -16.78 18.13
CA ARG A 54 -13.84 -16.31 18.86
C ARG A 54 -15.14 -16.95 18.40
N GLY A 55 -15.09 -17.96 17.54
CA GLY A 55 -16.27 -18.71 17.06
C GLY A 55 -16.98 -18.11 15.84
N GLY A 56 -16.54 -16.94 15.35
CA GLY A 56 -17.10 -16.28 14.16
C GLY A 56 -16.76 -17.00 12.87
N ARG A 57 -17.64 -16.92 11.87
CA ARG A 57 -17.51 -17.59 10.57
C ARG A 57 -17.34 -16.56 9.45
N PRO A 58 -16.19 -16.52 8.75
CA PRO A 58 -15.89 -15.44 7.82
C PRO A 58 -16.54 -15.60 6.44
N ILE A 59 -17.06 -14.49 5.92
CA ILE A 59 -17.34 -14.25 4.50
C ILE A 59 -16.38 -13.16 4.02
N LEU A 60 -15.53 -13.46 3.04
CA LEU A 60 -14.53 -12.53 2.53
C LEU A 60 -15.01 -11.86 1.24
N ILE A 61 -14.67 -10.59 1.08
CA ILE A 61 -14.88 -9.86 -0.17
C ILE A 61 -13.67 -8.95 -0.45
N THR A 62 -13.23 -8.92 -1.70
CA THR A 62 -12.18 -8.03 -2.20
C THR A 62 -12.57 -7.45 -3.55
N HIS A 63 -11.89 -6.39 -3.97
CA HIS A 63 -11.77 -6.10 -5.40
C HIS A 63 -10.49 -6.71 -5.96
N VAL A 64 -10.49 -6.98 -7.26
CA VAL A 64 -9.29 -7.32 -8.06
C VAL A 64 -9.33 -6.49 -9.34
N ASN A 65 -8.26 -5.78 -9.64
CA ASN A 65 -8.13 -4.95 -10.84
C ASN A 65 -9.31 -3.95 -11.02
N ARG A 66 -9.55 -3.50 -12.24
CA ARG A 66 -10.59 -2.53 -12.62
C ARG A 66 -11.41 -3.10 -13.80
N PRO A 67 -12.44 -3.92 -13.52
CA PRO A 67 -13.22 -4.58 -14.57
C PRO A 67 -14.21 -3.65 -15.29
N ARG A 68 -14.49 -2.48 -14.70
CA ARG A 68 -15.38 -1.46 -15.26
C ARG A 68 -14.63 -0.59 -16.26
N ASP A 69 -15.16 -0.50 -17.47
CA ASP A 69 -14.64 0.36 -18.53
C ASP A 69 -14.93 1.83 -18.22
N GLY A 70 -13.94 2.70 -18.41
CA GLY A 70 -14.05 4.13 -18.09
C GLY A 70 -14.81 4.95 -19.14
N ALA A 71 -14.95 4.45 -20.37
CA ALA A 71 -15.60 5.13 -21.49
C ALA A 71 -17.10 4.85 -21.54
N ASP A 72 -17.51 3.58 -21.39
CA ASP A 72 -18.93 3.19 -21.46
C ASP A 72 -19.52 2.68 -20.14
N GLY A 73 -18.70 2.50 -19.11
CA GLY A 73 -19.14 2.06 -17.78
C GLY A 73 -19.48 0.57 -17.70
N SER A 74 -19.27 -0.21 -18.76
CA SER A 74 -19.57 -1.64 -18.81
C SER A 74 -18.64 -2.44 -17.89
N ILE A 75 -19.16 -3.49 -17.28
CA ILE A 75 -18.44 -4.37 -16.37
C ILE A 75 -18.17 -5.70 -17.07
N THR A 76 -16.90 -5.96 -17.36
CA THR A 76 -16.46 -7.24 -17.93
C THR A 76 -16.04 -8.20 -16.82
N ILE A 77 -16.73 -9.34 -16.73
CA ILE A 77 -16.36 -10.44 -15.83
C ILE A 77 -15.37 -11.35 -16.56
N ASP A 78 -14.09 -11.31 -16.17
CA ASP A 78 -13.06 -12.18 -16.73
C ASP A 78 -12.27 -12.85 -15.62
N LYS A 79 -12.65 -14.09 -15.30
CA LYS A 79 -11.98 -14.89 -14.25
C LYS A 79 -10.47 -15.03 -14.46
N SER A 80 -9.99 -15.01 -15.71
CA SER A 80 -8.56 -15.14 -16.00
C SER A 80 -7.77 -13.86 -15.68
N ARG A 81 -8.44 -12.70 -15.65
CA ARG A 81 -7.82 -11.40 -15.41
C ARG A 81 -8.09 -10.88 -14.01
N ASP A 82 -9.33 -10.93 -13.56
CA ASP A 82 -9.82 -10.27 -12.35
C ASP A 82 -10.63 -11.19 -11.44
N GLY A 83 -10.50 -12.51 -11.63
CA GLY A 83 -11.05 -13.52 -10.74
C GLY A 83 -10.34 -13.61 -9.40
N VAL A 84 -11.07 -14.11 -8.40
CA VAL A 84 -10.58 -14.34 -7.03
C VAL A 84 -10.08 -15.77 -6.83
N ASP A 85 -10.25 -16.65 -7.82
CA ASP A 85 -9.94 -18.08 -7.72
C ASP A 85 -8.50 -18.34 -7.26
N ALA A 86 -7.54 -17.59 -7.80
CA ALA A 86 -6.13 -17.70 -7.43
C ALA A 86 -5.87 -17.34 -5.94
N VAL A 87 -6.59 -16.35 -5.41
CA VAL A 87 -6.51 -15.96 -3.99
C VAL A 87 -7.14 -17.04 -3.12
N VAL A 88 -8.28 -17.56 -3.53
CA VAL A 88 -8.99 -18.64 -2.83
C VAL A 88 -8.12 -19.89 -2.74
N ASP A 89 -7.43 -20.25 -3.83
CA ASP A 89 -6.53 -21.41 -3.85
C ASP A 89 -5.31 -21.21 -2.95
N VAL A 90 -4.77 -19.99 -2.87
CA VAL A 90 -3.70 -19.65 -1.91
C VAL A 90 -4.21 -19.79 -0.47
N LEU A 91 -5.38 -19.23 -0.14
CA LEU A 91 -5.97 -19.36 1.20
C LEU A 91 -6.22 -20.82 1.59
N ARG A 92 -6.76 -21.63 0.67
CA ARG A 92 -6.98 -23.07 0.89
C ARG A 92 -5.67 -23.79 1.22
N ARG A 93 -4.59 -23.48 0.49
CA ARG A 93 -3.25 -24.07 0.73
C ARG A 93 -2.64 -23.61 2.04
N MET A 94 -2.75 -22.32 2.37
CA MET A 94 -2.17 -21.74 3.58
C MET A 94 -2.89 -22.20 4.85
N LEU A 95 -4.22 -22.29 4.81
CA LEU A 95 -5.05 -22.54 5.99
C LEU A 95 -5.50 -24.01 6.12
N GLY A 96 -5.36 -24.82 5.07
CA GLY A 96 -5.81 -26.21 5.09
C GLY A 96 -7.33 -26.38 5.24
N VAL A 97 -8.12 -25.36 4.87
CA VAL A 97 -9.58 -25.37 4.98
C VAL A 97 -10.24 -25.03 3.65
N THR A 98 -11.45 -25.54 3.45
CA THR A 98 -12.26 -25.24 2.26
C THR A 98 -12.85 -23.83 2.36
N PHE A 99 -12.48 -22.95 1.44
CA PHE A 99 -13.24 -21.73 1.14
C PHE A 99 -14.16 -21.97 -0.05
N ALA A 100 -15.47 -21.74 0.12
CA ALA A 100 -16.43 -21.79 -0.99
C ALA A 100 -16.39 -20.46 -1.76
N ALA A 101 -16.36 -20.50 -3.09
CA ALA A 101 -16.35 -19.32 -3.94
C ALA A 101 -17.54 -19.38 -4.92
N PRO A 102 -18.70 -18.80 -4.59
CA PRO A 102 -19.88 -18.86 -5.44
C PRO A 102 -19.70 -18.06 -6.73
N THR A 103 -20.53 -18.36 -7.72
CA THR A 103 -20.73 -17.54 -8.92
C THR A 103 -22.17 -17.10 -8.97
N PHE A 104 -22.41 -15.84 -9.33
CA PHE A 104 -23.76 -15.29 -9.46
C PHE A 104 -24.07 -14.97 -10.92
N GLY A 105 -25.36 -15.01 -11.27
CA GLY A 105 -25.83 -14.68 -12.61
C GLY A 105 -25.61 -13.20 -12.98
N THR A 106 -25.40 -12.94 -14.28
CA THR A 106 -25.34 -11.59 -14.86
C THR A 106 -26.66 -11.24 -15.54
N ALA A 107 -27.10 -9.98 -15.46
CA ALA A 107 -28.31 -9.54 -16.15
C ALA A 107 -28.15 -9.49 -17.69
N GLY A 108 -26.90 -9.31 -18.16
CA GLY A 108 -26.54 -9.23 -19.57
C GLY A 108 -25.03 -9.05 -19.76
N ARG A 109 -24.58 -8.95 -21.02
CA ARG A 109 -23.17 -8.73 -21.34
C ARG A 109 -22.81 -7.28 -21.05
N GLY A 110 -21.89 -7.06 -20.11
CA GLY A 110 -21.43 -5.72 -19.72
C GLY A 110 -22.18 -5.13 -18.51
N ASP A 111 -23.18 -5.83 -17.96
CA ASP A 111 -23.96 -5.35 -16.82
C ASP A 111 -23.38 -5.78 -15.45
N GLY A 112 -22.41 -6.69 -15.46
CA GLY A 112 -21.89 -7.30 -14.24
C GLY A 112 -22.94 -8.15 -13.50
N ILE A 113 -22.70 -8.37 -12.22
CA ILE A 113 -23.58 -9.09 -11.29
C ILE A 113 -24.60 -8.10 -10.74
N ALA A 114 -25.88 -8.34 -11.02
CA ALA A 114 -26.96 -7.45 -10.58
C ALA A 114 -27.32 -7.62 -9.10
N SER A 115 -27.22 -8.85 -8.58
CA SER A 115 -27.58 -9.16 -7.19
C SER A 115 -26.94 -10.45 -6.70
N VAL A 116 -26.82 -10.59 -5.39
CA VAL A 116 -26.52 -11.88 -4.74
C VAL A 116 -27.77 -12.78 -4.84
N ASP A 117 -27.64 -13.92 -5.53
CA ASP A 117 -28.76 -14.85 -5.70
C ASP A 117 -28.92 -15.85 -4.54
N THR A 118 -30.01 -16.61 -4.54
CA THR A 118 -30.38 -17.53 -3.44
C THR A 118 -29.45 -18.75 -3.31
N SER A 119 -28.56 -19.00 -4.28
CA SER A 119 -27.60 -20.12 -4.20
C SER A 119 -26.64 -19.96 -3.02
N ILE A 120 -26.42 -18.72 -2.55
CA ILE A 120 -25.59 -18.42 -1.37
C ILE A 120 -26.11 -19.11 -0.10
N ASN A 121 -27.42 -19.36 0.01
CA ASN A 121 -28.03 -19.91 1.22
C ASN A 121 -27.49 -21.30 1.58
N PHE A 122 -27.26 -22.16 0.58
CA PHE A 122 -26.64 -23.47 0.81
C PHE A 122 -25.23 -23.34 1.39
N LEU A 123 -24.46 -22.36 0.93
CA LEU A 123 -23.12 -22.09 1.44
C LEU A 123 -23.16 -21.50 2.85
N LEU A 124 -24.16 -20.67 3.17
CA LEU A 124 -24.37 -20.16 4.52
C LEU A 124 -24.70 -21.29 5.49
N ASP A 125 -25.51 -22.27 5.07
CA ASP A 125 -25.82 -23.46 5.88
C ASP A 125 -24.58 -24.34 6.09
N ASP A 126 -23.76 -24.53 5.06
CA ASP A 126 -22.45 -25.20 5.16
C ASP A 126 -21.51 -24.45 6.11
N LEU A 127 -21.47 -23.12 6.03
CA LEU A 127 -20.63 -22.27 6.87
C LEU A 127 -21.04 -22.34 8.34
N ARG A 128 -22.35 -22.25 8.63
CA ARG A 128 -22.90 -22.39 10.00
C ARG A 128 -22.66 -23.78 10.56
N ALA A 129 -22.84 -24.82 9.73
CA ALA A 129 -22.56 -26.21 10.11
C ALA A 129 -21.07 -26.56 10.12
N ARG A 130 -20.19 -25.60 9.83
CA ARG A 130 -18.72 -25.77 9.79
C ARG A 130 -18.24 -26.84 8.81
N ARG A 131 -18.99 -27.08 7.74
CA ARG A 131 -18.58 -27.94 6.61
C ARG A 131 -17.54 -27.26 5.72
N ILE A 132 -17.49 -25.94 5.75
CA ILE A 132 -16.48 -25.09 5.10
C ILE A 132 -15.85 -24.13 6.13
N GLY A 133 -14.63 -23.68 5.85
CA GLY A 133 -13.90 -22.72 6.68
C GLY A 133 -14.31 -21.27 6.45
N GLY A 134 -14.86 -20.95 5.27
CA GLY A 134 -15.31 -19.62 4.91
C GLY A 134 -15.96 -19.56 3.54
N ILE A 135 -16.60 -18.43 3.23
CA ILE A 135 -17.08 -18.09 1.89
C ILE A 135 -16.21 -16.95 1.36
N TYR A 136 -15.82 -17.01 0.09
CA TYR A 136 -15.11 -15.94 -0.60
C TYR A 136 -15.99 -15.44 -1.74
N LEU A 137 -16.58 -14.26 -1.59
CA LEU A 137 -17.48 -13.68 -2.59
C LEU A 137 -16.71 -13.35 -3.88
N PRO A 138 -17.40 -13.32 -5.04
CA PRO A 138 -16.81 -12.83 -6.28
C PRO A 138 -16.19 -11.43 -6.10
N ASN A 139 -15.33 -11.06 -7.05
CA ASN A 139 -14.72 -9.74 -7.09
C ASN A 139 -15.80 -8.65 -6.91
N SER A 140 -15.63 -7.79 -5.89
CA SER A 140 -16.64 -6.79 -5.52
C SER A 140 -16.97 -5.86 -6.69
N ARG A 141 -15.98 -5.54 -7.53
CA ARG A 141 -16.17 -4.69 -8.72
C ARG A 141 -16.87 -5.40 -9.89
N TRP A 142 -17.17 -6.70 -9.78
CA TRP A 142 -18.11 -7.34 -10.71
C TRP A 142 -19.56 -7.01 -10.40
N PHE A 143 -19.88 -6.57 -9.17
CA PHE A 143 -21.23 -6.18 -8.80
C PHE A 143 -21.52 -4.76 -9.29
N ALA A 144 -22.62 -4.60 -10.04
CA ALA A 144 -23.00 -3.31 -10.61
C ALA A 144 -23.19 -2.21 -9.55
N GLY A 145 -23.63 -2.60 -8.35
CA GLY A 145 -23.85 -1.69 -7.22
C GLY A 145 -22.58 -1.22 -6.51
N GLU A 146 -21.43 -1.90 -6.64
CA GLU A 146 -20.23 -1.65 -5.83
C GLU A 146 -19.70 -0.21 -5.96
N GLU A 147 -19.48 0.23 -7.20
CA GLU A 147 -18.95 1.55 -7.54
C GLU A 147 -20.07 2.51 -7.99
N ALA A 148 -21.33 2.17 -7.68
CA ALA A 148 -22.46 3.05 -7.96
C ALA A 148 -22.41 4.29 -7.05
N LYS A 149 -23.05 5.38 -7.50
CA LYS A 149 -23.11 6.62 -6.72
C LYS A 149 -23.81 6.35 -5.38
N ALA A 150 -23.23 6.82 -4.28
CA ALA A 150 -23.85 6.73 -2.96
C ALA A 150 -25.29 7.29 -2.97
N GLY A 151 -26.22 6.55 -2.39
CA GLY A 151 -27.66 6.89 -2.37
C GLY A 151 -28.43 6.53 -3.64
N SER A 152 -27.79 6.01 -4.70
CA SER A 152 -28.51 5.43 -5.83
C SER A 152 -29.18 4.11 -5.48
N GLU A 153 -30.20 3.71 -6.24
CA GLU A 153 -30.91 2.44 -6.02
C GLU A 153 -29.97 1.24 -6.06
N ALA A 154 -29.05 1.18 -7.04
CA ALA A 154 -28.07 0.10 -7.15
C ALA A 154 -27.11 0.03 -5.94
N TYR A 155 -26.64 1.19 -5.45
CA TYR A 155 -25.79 1.28 -4.27
C TYR A 155 -26.52 0.78 -3.02
N GLU A 156 -27.74 1.26 -2.78
CA GLU A 156 -28.51 0.92 -1.59
C GLU A 156 -29.03 -0.52 -1.63
N ALA A 157 -29.42 -1.02 -2.80
CA ALA A 157 -29.82 -2.41 -2.99
C ALA A 157 -28.67 -3.36 -2.69
N PHE A 158 -27.48 -3.13 -3.26
CA PHE A 158 -26.32 -3.98 -3.02
C PHE A 158 -25.82 -3.89 -1.57
N SER A 159 -25.88 -2.70 -0.95
CA SER A 159 -25.53 -2.53 0.47
C SER A 159 -26.40 -3.37 1.39
N ARG A 160 -27.72 -3.40 1.16
CA ARG A 160 -28.66 -4.25 1.92
C ARG A 160 -28.45 -5.74 1.65
N GLN A 161 -28.21 -6.13 0.40
CA GLN A 161 -27.93 -7.52 0.05
C GLN A 161 -26.67 -8.03 0.76
N LEU A 162 -25.59 -7.25 0.70
CA LEU A 162 -24.32 -7.60 1.34
C LEU A 162 -24.45 -7.66 2.87
N ALA A 163 -25.16 -6.69 3.47
CA ALA A 163 -25.47 -6.69 4.89
C ALA A 163 -26.30 -7.90 5.33
N GLY A 164 -27.27 -8.32 4.50
CA GLY A 164 -28.13 -9.48 4.79
C GLY A 164 -27.41 -10.83 4.88
N LEU A 165 -26.14 -10.90 4.47
CA LEU A 165 -25.33 -12.13 4.54
C LEU A 165 -24.67 -12.34 5.91
N ALA A 166 -24.57 -11.31 6.75
CA ALA A 166 -23.73 -11.33 7.95
C ALA A 166 -24.39 -10.67 9.16
N ASP A 167 -23.84 -10.95 10.34
CA ASP A 167 -24.22 -10.31 11.60
C ASP A 167 -23.33 -9.10 11.93
N VAL A 168 -22.08 -9.15 11.49
CA VAL A 168 -21.03 -8.17 11.81
C VAL A 168 -20.20 -7.88 10.56
N PHE A 169 -19.82 -6.62 10.38
CA PHE A 169 -18.88 -6.21 9.34
C PHE A 169 -17.51 -5.86 9.94
N VAL A 170 -16.45 -6.32 9.28
CA VAL A 170 -15.07 -6.00 9.61
C VAL A 170 -14.40 -5.44 8.37
N ASN A 171 -13.97 -4.18 8.42
CA ASN A 171 -13.16 -3.59 7.36
C ASN A 171 -11.68 -3.75 7.69
N ASP A 172 -11.01 -4.60 6.94
CA ASP A 172 -9.58 -4.87 7.05
C ASP A 172 -8.81 -4.45 5.78
N ALA A 173 -9.42 -3.62 4.94
CA ALA A 173 -8.88 -3.22 3.64
C ALA A 173 -8.50 -1.73 3.61
N PHE A 174 -7.47 -1.35 4.38
CA PHE A 174 -6.98 0.04 4.39
C PHE A 174 -6.66 0.57 2.99
N GLY A 175 -6.08 -0.24 2.11
CA GLY A 175 -5.79 0.16 0.72
C GLY A 175 -6.99 0.48 -0.17
N SER A 176 -8.22 0.16 0.28
CA SER A 176 -9.48 0.41 -0.44
C SER A 176 -10.20 1.63 0.13
N TRP A 177 -9.67 2.83 -0.07
CA TRP A 177 -10.18 4.08 0.55
C TRP A 177 -11.40 4.70 -0.12
N GLN A 178 -11.81 4.23 -1.30
CA GLN A 178 -12.97 4.77 -2.01
C GLN A 178 -14.29 4.38 -1.29
N PRO A 179 -15.30 5.26 -1.24
CA PRO A 179 -16.54 5.04 -0.50
C PRO A 179 -17.55 4.14 -1.25
N HIS A 180 -17.14 2.92 -1.55
CA HIS A 180 -17.93 1.91 -2.26
C HIS A 180 -18.89 1.16 -1.31
N VAL A 181 -19.73 0.29 -1.88
CA VAL A 181 -20.67 -0.52 -1.08
C VAL A 181 -19.94 -1.41 -0.08
N SER A 182 -18.90 -2.13 -0.52
CA SER A 182 -18.17 -3.07 0.33
C SER A 182 -17.24 -2.42 1.37
N THR A 183 -17.08 -1.09 1.35
CA THR A 183 -16.19 -0.33 2.26
C THR A 183 -16.95 0.67 3.15
N VAL A 184 -18.03 1.26 2.65
CA VAL A 184 -18.86 2.26 3.36
C VAL A 184 -20.34 1.89 3.35
N GLY A 185 -20.90 1.46 2.21
CA GLY A 185 -22.35 1.27 2.09
C GLY A 185 -22.91 0.24 3.07
N VAL A 186 -22.19 -0.87 3.26
CA VAL A 186 -22.57 -1.94 4.19
C VAL A 186 -22.59 -1.51 5.65
N THR A 187 -21.80 -0.49 6.03
CA THR A 187 -21.68 -0.06 7.44
C THR A 187 -22.93 0.64 7.96
N LYS A 188 -23.82 1.06 7.06
CA LYS A 188 -25.14 1.62 7.42
C LYS A 188 -26.06 0.59 8.05
N TYR A 189 -25.81 -0.70 7.79
CA TYR A 189 -26.74 -1.79 8.09
C TYR A 189 -26.18 -2.81 9.08
N LEU A 190 -24.85 -2.83 9.30
CA LEU A 190 -24.19 -3.77 10.21
C LEU A 190 -23.33 -3.06 11.26
N PRO A 191 -23.24 -3.60 12.49
CA PRO A 191 -22.16 -3.27 13.42
C PRO A 191 -20.81 -3.45 12.74
N SER A 192 -20.01 -2.38 12.71
CA SER A 192 -18.85 -2.27 11.83
C SER A 192 -17.58 -1.99 12.62
N TYR A 193 -16.55 -2.80 12.38
CA TYR A 193 -15.30 -2.74 13.12
C TYR A 193 -14.07 -2.66 12.18
N ALA A 194 -13.00 -2.04 12.66
CA ALA A 194 -11.69 -2.06 12.02
C ALA A 194 -10.99 -3.40 12.31
N GLY A 195 -10.60 -4.12 11.26
CA GLY A 195 -9.76 -5.32 11.38
C GLY A 195 -8.34 -5.00 11.85
N LEU A 196 -7.54 -6.04 12.12
CA LEU A 196 -6.20 -5.86 12.70
C LEU A 196 -5.21 -5.23 11.73
N LEU A 197 -5.32 -5.47 10.42
CA LEU A 197 -4.53 -4.76 9.42
C LEU A 197 -4.93 -3.28 9.38
N MET A 198 -6.22 -2.97 9.30
CA MET A 198 -6.71 -1.58 9.33
C MET A 198 -6.17 -0.82 10.57
N GLN A 199 -6.25 -1.42 11.75
CA GLN A 199 -5.75 -0.80 12.98
C GLN A 199 -4.23 -0.57 12.99
N ARG A 200 -3.44 -1.47 12.41
CA ARG A 200 -1.98 -1.30 12.28
C ARG A 200 -1.65 -0.20 11.27
N GLU A 201 -2.35 -0.17 10.14
CA GLU A 201 -2.16 0.84 9.10
C GLU A 201 -2.44 2.26 9.64
N LEU A 202 -3.54 2.43 10.40
CA LEU A 202 -3.87 3.71 11.04
C LEU A 202 -2.80 4.16 12.04
N ARG A 203 -2.32 3.26 12.91
CA ARG A 203 -1.23 3.56 13.85
C ARG A 203 0.08 3.93 13.14
N ALA A 204 0.38 3.27 12.02
CA ALA A 204 1.57 3.57 11.24
C ALA A 204 1.46 4.92 10.53
N VAL A 205 0.29 5.26 9.97
CA VAL A 205 0.03 6.61 9.42
C VAL A 205 0.20 7.68 10.50
N GLU A 206 -0.40 7.47 11.67
CA GLU A 206 -0.27 8.39 12.80
C GLU A 206 1.20 8.58 13.22
N ALA A 207 1.98 7.50 13.26
CA ALA A 207 3.40 7.58 13.58
C ALA A 207 4.25 8.30 12.50
N VAL A 208 3.79 8.36 11.25
CA VAL A 208 4.44 9.16 10.19
C VAL A 208 3.98 10.62 10.25
N LEU A 209 2.75 10.89 10.70
CA LEU A 209 2.23 12.25 10.93
C LEU A 209 2.83 12.90 12.17
N GLU A 210 3.07 12.12 13.22
CA GLU A 210 3.69 12.51 14.49
C GLU A 210 5.01 11.74 14.72
N PRO A 211 6.03 11.99 13.89
CA PRO A 211 7.26 11.21 13.89
C PRO A 211 8.15 11.57 15.08
N VAL A 212 8.87 10.56 15.59
CA VAL A 212 10.01 10.81 16.47
C VAL A 212 11.15 11.37 15.63
N ARG A 213 11.68 12.53 16.03
CA ARG A 213 12.71 13.25 15.27
C ARG A 213 14.13 12.83 15.66
N PRO A 214 15.12 12.91 14.74
CA PRO A 214 15.00 13.41 13.36
C PRO A 214 14.19 12.49 12.43
N PHE A 215 13.32 13.10 11.62
CA PHE A 215 12.47 12.43 10.64
C PHE A 215 13.01 12.62 9.23
N VAL A 216 13.39 11.52 8.60
CA VAL A 216 13.82 11.47 7.20
C VAL A 216 12.70 10.91 6.34
N ALA A 217 12.37 11.62 5.26
CA ALA A 217 11.47 11.12 4.23
C ALA A 217 12.22 10.86 2.93
N VAL A 218 11.92 9.75 2.27
CA VAL A 218 12.47 9.37 0.97
C VAL A 218 11.31 9.23 0.00
N VAL A 219 11.21 10.14 -0.97
CA VAL A 219 10.07 10.21 -1.89
C VAL A 219 10.57 10.15 -3.33
N GLY A 220 9.99 9.26 -4.11
CA GLY A 220 10.33 9.11 -5.53
C GLY A 220 9.17 8.60 -6.37
N GLY A 221 9.48 8.31 -7.62
CA GLY A 221 8.54 7.76 -8.60
C GLY A 221 8.75 8.33 -9.99
N SER A 222 7.92 7.87 -10.93
CA SER A 222 8.01 8.19 -12.36
C SER A 222 7.12 9.36 -12.80
N LYS A 223 6.29 9.92 -11.90
CA LYS A 223 5.29 10.94 -12.22
C LYS A 223 5.16 11.96 -11.09
N LEU A 224 5.59 13.20 -11.33
CA LEU A 224 5.57 14.26 -10.32
C LEU A 224 4.17 14.88 -10.16
N ASP A 225 3.43 15.02 -11.26
CA ASP A 225 2.07 15.58 -11.30
C ASP A 225 1.10 14.89 -10.31
N THR A 226 1.21 13.58 -10.16
CA THR A 226 0.38 12.80 -9.22
C THR A 226 0.85 12.82 -7.76
N LYS A 227 2.03 13.40 -7.47
CA LYS A 227 2.70 13.27 -6.17
C LYS A 227 3.03 14.60 -5.50
N ILE A 228 2.91 15.74 -6.18
CA ILE A 228 3.37 17.03 -5.65
C ILE A 228 2.68 17.41 -4.32
N GLU A 229 1.37 17.20 -4.20
CA GLU A 229 0.61 17.51 -2.97
C GLU A 229 1.06 16.64 -1.80
N THR A 230 1.24 15.34 -2.07
CA THR A 230 1.77 14.40 -1.08
C THR A 230 3.19 14.76 -0.69
N LEU A 231 4.04 15.09 -1.65
CA LEU A 231 5.43 15.47 -1.41
C LEU A 231 5.47 16.72 -0.53
N ASN A 232 4.66 17.74 -0.81
CA ASN A 232 4.54 18.94 0.02
C ASN A 232 4.04 18.61 1.44
N ALA A 233 3.07 17.69 1.57
CA ALA A 233 2.59 17.23 2.87
C ALA A 233 3.69 16.51 3.69
N VAL A 234 4.54 15.72 3.05
CA VAL A 234 5.65 15.04 3.72
C VAL A 234 6.81 15.99 4.00
N ALA A 235 7.17 16.85 3.04
CA ALA A 235 8.26 17.83 3.12
C ALA A 235 8.04 18.88 4.24
N SER A 236 6.79 19.30 4.45
CA SER A 236 6.43 20.20 5.55
C SER A 236 6.68 19.57 6.93
N ARG A 237 6.72 18.24 7.04
CA ARG A 237 6.85 17.51 8.31
C ARG A 237 8.25 16.95 8.56
N CYS A 238 8.98 16.55 7.52
CA CYS A 238 10.32 15.98 7.68
C CYS A 238 11.38 17.01 8.07
N ASP A 239 12.41 16.53 8.77
CA ASP A 239 13.64 17.29 9.02
C ASP A 239 14.59 17.20 7.82
N SER A 240 14.54 16.08 7.10
CA SER A 240 15.31 15.89 5.87
C SER A 240 14.51 15.12 4.82
N LEU A 241 14.69 15.50 3.56
CA LEU A 241 14.00 14.95 2.41
C LEU A 241 15.02 14.42 1.40
N VAL A 242 14.86 13.18 0.98
CA VAL A 242 15.63 12.57 -0.11
C VAL A 242 14.68 12.34 -1.28
N LEU A 243 15.10 12.74 -2.47
CA LEU A 243 14.32 12.59 -3.71
C LEU A 243 14.92 11.46 -4.56
N GLY A 244 14.07 10.68 -5.23
CA GLY A 244 14.48 9.63 -6.16
C GLY A 244 13.65 9.59 -7.44
N GLY A 245 14.11 8.82 -8.44
CA GLY A 245 13.44 8.68 -9.73
C GLY A 245 13.27 9.99 -10.50
N VAL A 246 12.23 10.07 -11.32
CA VAL A 246 11.93 11.24 -12.18
C VAL A 246 11.68 12.51 -11.35
N VAL A 247 11.17 12.37 -10.13
CA VAL A 247 11.02 13.50 -9.18
C VAL A 247 12.36 14.18 -8.90
N TYR A 248 13.43 13.40 -8.70
CA TYR A 248 14.76 13.95 -8.50
C TYR A 248 15.31 14.59 -9.78
N ASN A 249 15.09 13.96 -10.93
CA ASN A 249 15.51 14.53 -12.22
C ASN A 249 14.86 15.90 -12.48
N ALA A 250 13.55 16.02 -12.24
CA ALA A 250 12.84 17.29 -12.39
C ALA A 250 13.37 18.38 -11.43
N TYR A 251 13.70 17.99 -10.19
CA TYR A 251 14.36 18.88 -9.23
C TYR A 251 15.74 19.34 -9.71
N LEU A 252 16.56 18.45 -10.27
CA LEU A 252 17.87 18.78 -10.82
C LEU A 252 17.75 19.75 -12.01
N CYS A 253 16.81 19.50 -12.93
CA CYS A 253 16.51 20.41 -14.04
C CYS A 253 16.14 21.82 -13.51
N ALA A 254 15.23 21.89 -12.54
CA ALA A 254 14.76 23.16 -11.99
C ALA A 254 15.86 23.91 -11.22
N LYS A 255 16.65 23.22 -10.40
CA LYS A 255 17.70 23.84 -9.57
C LYS A 255 18.91 24.29 -10.38
N TYR A 256 19.41 23.42 -11.25
CA TYR A 256 20.66 23.65 -11.99
C TYR A 256 20.41 24.31 -13.36
N GLY A 257 19.16 24.40 -13.80
CA GLY A 257 18.79 24.95 -15.11
C GLY A 257 19.35 24.11 -16.25
N VAL A 258 19.23 22.78 -16.13
CA VAL A 258 19.69 21.79 -17.12
C VAL A 258 18.50 21.09 -17.75
N GLU A 259 18.72 20.45 -18.89
CA GLU A 259 17.75 19.56 -19.52
C GLU A 259 18.19 18.10 -19.33
N ILE A 260 17.26 17.24 -18.92
CA ILE A 260 17.48 15.79 -18.77
C ILE A 260 16.45 15.08 -19.64
N GLU A 261 16.90 14.16 -20.50
CA GLU A 261 16.01 13.41 -21.38
C GLU A 261 14.95 12.63 -20.58
N GLY A 262 13.69 12.69 -21.03
CA GLY A 262 12.56 12.04 -20.37
C GLY A 262 11.89 12.86 -19.25
N VAL A 263 12.38 14.07 -18.93
CA VAL A 263 11.73 15.00 -18.00
C VAL A 263 10.90 16.03 -18.79
N SER A 264 9.61 16.16 -18.48
CA SER A 264 8.75 17.12 -19.17
C SER A 264 8.90 18.54 -18.61
N GLU A 265 8.68 19.57 -19.44
CA GLU A 265 8.67 20.98 -18.99
C GLU A 265 7.70 21.19 -17.82
N ARG A 266 6.53 20.55 -17.87
CA ARG A 266 5.53 20.57 -16.79
C ARG A 266 6.09 20.00 -15.48
N ASP A 267 6.86 18.92 -15.51
CA ASP A 267 7.49 18.38 -14.31
C ASP A 267 8.56 19.33 -13.75
N VAL A 268 9.33 20.00 -14.62
CA VAL A 268 10.31 21.01 -14.19
C VAL A 268 9.61 22.20 -13.52
N GLU A 269 8.52 22.70 -14.10
CA GLU A 269 7.71 23.77 -13.51
C GLU A 269 7.15 23.38 -12.14
N LEU A 270 6.61 22.17 -12.01
CA LEU A 270 6.12 21.64 -10.73
C LEU A 270 7.24 21.49 -9.70
N ALA A 271 8.42 20.99 -10.13
CA ALA A 271 9.58 20.85 -9.27
C ALA A 271 10.15 22.19 -8.80
N GLY A 272 9.85 23.29 -9.50
CA GLY A 272 10.16 24.65 -9.06
C GLY A 272 9.61 24.98 -7.66
N GLN A 273 8.51 24.34 -7.24
CA GLN A 273 7.97 24.47 -5.87
C GLN A 273 8.94 23.96 -4.79
N LEU A 274 9.79 22.98 -5.13
CA LEU A 274 10.78 22.38 -4.23
C LEU A 274 11.99 23.30 -3.99
N LEU A 275 12.14 24.35 -4.80
CA LEU A 275 13.18 25.38 -4.65
C LEU A 275 12.81 26.45 -3.62
N ALA A 276 11.61 26.38 -3.02
CA ALA A 276 11.27 27.22 -1.88
C ALA A 276 12.32 27.04 -0.76
N PRO A 277 12.85 28.12 -0.16
CA PRO A 277 13.97 28.02 0.78
C PRO A 277 13.76 27.04 1.93
N GLU A 278 12.53 26.95 2.47
CA GLU A 278 12.20 26.02 3.56
C GLU A 278 12.32 24.55 3.16
N THR A 279 11.94 24.22 1.93
CA THR A 279 11.90 22.85 1.40
C THR A 279 13.29 22.49 0.91
N GLN A 280 13.91 23.39 0.15
CA GLN A 280 15.25 23.21 -0.39
C GLN A 280 16.29 22.98 0.70
N ALA A 281 16.19 23.67 1.85
CA ALA A 281 17.10 23.48 2.98
C ALA A 281 17.02 22.09 3.62
N LYS A 282 15.88 21.38 3.46
CA LYS A 282 15.68 20.01 3.95
C LYS A 282 16.13 18.96 2.95
N ILE A 283 16.27 19.31 1.67
CA ILE A 283 16.63 18.36 0.62
C ILE A 283 18.10 17.96 0.78
N ILE A 284 18.33 16.65 0.93
CA ILE A 284 19.65 16.04 0.88
C ILE A 284 19.84 15.51 -0.53
N GLU A 285 20.72 16.16 -1.27
CA GLU A 285 21.02 15.79 -2.65
C GLU A 285 21.90 14.55 -2.68
N LEU A 286 21.54 13.63 -3.58
CA LEU A 286 22.31 12.42 -3.86
C LEU A 286 23.38 12.80 -4.91
N PRO A 287 24.67 12.80 -4.57
CA PRO A 287 25.69 13.53 -5.33
C PRO A 287 26.02 12.91 -6.69
N VAL A 288 25.71 11.63 -6.90
CA VAL A 288 26.05 10.88 -8.11
C VAL A 288 24.80 10.20 -8.66
N VAL A 289 24.46 10.52 -9.91
CA VAL A 289 23.38 9.89 -10.66
C VAL A 289 23.93 9.06 -11.83
N VAL A 290 23.10 8.17 -12.38
CA VAL A 290 23.46 7.31 -13.50
C VAL A 290 22.80 7.84 -14.77
N GLU A 291 23.60 8.45 -15.63
CA GLU A 291 23.17 8.89 -16.95
C GLU A 291 23.28 7.73 -17.95
N SER A 292 22.29 7.59 -18.82
CA SER A 292 22.24 6.62 -19.91
C SER A 292 21.78 7.27 -21.21
N THR A 293 22.33 6.78 -22.32
CA THR A 293 21.91 7.15 -23.68
C THR A 293 20.66 6.39 -24.15
N SER A 294 20.12 5.46 -23.36
CA SER A 294 18.94 4.66 -23.70
C SER A 294 18.12 4.28 -22.47
N LEU A 295 16.82 4.05 -22.65
CA LEU A 295 15.94 3.45 -21.63
C LEU A 295 16.20 1.94 -21.43
N GLN A 296 16.94 1.31 -22.34
CA GLN A 296 17.38 -0.07 -22.23
C GLN A 296 18.83 -0.13 -21.72
N GLY A 297 19.08 -0.90 -20.66
CA GLY A 297 20.43 -1.01 -20.11
C GLY A 297 20.55 -1.94 -18.91
N CYS A 298 21.73 -1.93 -18.31
CA CYS A 298 22.00 -2.39 -16.95
C CYS A 298 22.37 -1.15 -16.16
N GLY A 299 21.73 -0.91 -15.01
CA GLY A 299 22.10 0.22 -14.16
C GLY A 299 23.34 0.02 -13.32
N CYS A 300 24.07 -1.07 -13.58
CA CYS A 300 25.43 -1.21 -13.11
C CYS A 300 26.30 -0.06 -13.63
N VAL A 301 26.86 0.72 -12.71
CA VAL A 301 27.91 1.70 -13.03
C VAL A 301 29.24 0.98 -12.98
N PRO A 302 29.90 0.69 -14.13
CA PRO A 302 31.15 -0.03 -14.07
C PRO A 302 32.22 0.85 -13.43
N LYS A 303 32.97 0.30 -12.46
CA LYS A 303 34.03 1.02 -11.72
C LYS A 303 35.10 1.66 -12.62
N GLU A 304 35.21 1.21 -13.88
CA GLU A 304 36.20 1.68 -14.86
C GLU A 304 35.54 2.12 -16.18
N GLY A 305 34.22 2.35 -16.20
CA GLY A 305 33.50 2.80 -17.40
C GLY A 305 33.19 1.73 -18.45
N GLU A 306 33.61 0.48 -18.26
CA GLU A 306 33.32 -0.64 -19.18
C GLU A 306 32.38 -1.68 -18.55
N CYS A 307 31.22 -1.89 -19.18
CA CYS A 307 30.29 -2.93 -18.78
C CYS A 307 30.84 -4.31 -19.16
N GLY A 308 31.08 -5.18 -18.18
CA GLY A 308 31.59 -6.54 -18.43
C GLY A 308 30.61 -7.47 -19.17
N LYS A 309 29.34 -7.05 -19.35
CA LYS A 309 28.30 -7.80 -20.08
C LYS A 309 27.30 -6.83 -20.76
N PRO A 310 27.67 -6.20 -21.90
CA PRO A 310 26.74 -5.34 -22.61
C PRO A 310 25.52 -6.16 -23.10
N MET A 311 24.31 -5.69 -22.79
CA MET A 311 23.10 -6.23 -23.41
C MET A 311 22.95 -5.65 -24.82
N GLU A 312 22.47 -6.46 -25.76
CA GLU A 312 22.23 -6.03 -27.13
C GLU A 312 21.17 -4.91 -27.16
N GLY A 313 21.52 -3.74 -27.72
CA GLY A 313 20.66 -2.55 -27.70
C GLY A 313 20.69 -1.73 -26.39
N ALA A 314 21.53 -2.09 -25.41
CA ALA A 314 21.75 -1.28 -24.23
C ALA A 314 22.49 0.03 -24.56
N GLY A 315 22.03 1.13 -23.96
CA GLY A 315 22.75 2.40 -23.99
C GLY A 315 24.06 2.33 -23.18
N THR A 316 24.95 3.27 -23.46
CA THR A 316 26.12 3.52 -22.60
C THR A 316 25.67 4.21 -21.31
N THR A 317 26.18 3.74 -20.17
CA THR A 317 25.93 4.34 -18.85
C THR A 317 27.19 4.99 -18.31
N ARG A 318 27.05 6.11 -17.57
CA ARG A 318 28.16 6.74 -16.86
C ARG A 318 27.70 7.36 -15.54
N PRO A 319 28.58 7.46 -14.53
CA PRO A 319 28.30 8.28 -13.36
C PRO A 319 28.34 9.76 -13.75
N LEU A 320 27.37 10.53 -13.28
CA LEU A 320 27.31 11.98 -13.41
C LEU A 320 27.22 12.59 -12.01
N HIS A 321 28.22 13.39 -11.65
CA HIS A 321 28.17 14.15 -10.41
C HIS A 321 27.31 15.39 -10.58
N ILE A 322 26.42 15.67 -9.62
CA ILE A 322 25.48 16.80 -9.73
C ILE A 322 26.18 18.17 -9.67
N ASP A 323 27.39 18.24 -9.10
CA ASP A 323 28.21 19.45 -9.06
C ASP A 323 28.86 19.79 -10.42
N GLN A 324 28.85 18.84 -11.36
CA GLN A 324 29.30 19.02 -12.74
C GLN A 324 28.16 19.45 -13.68
N LEU A 325 26.94 19.59 -13.17
CA LEU A 325 25.81 20.06 -13.95
C LEU A 325 26.01 21.52 -14.38
N GLN A 326 26.00 21.76 -15.69
CA GLN A 326 26.22 23.08 -16.27
C GLN A 326 24.91 23.68 -16.76
N ARG A 327 24.56 24.86 -16.25
CA ARG A 327 23.34 25.58 -16.64
C ARG A 327 23.26 25.73 -18.16
N GLY A 328 22.14 25.35 -18.74
CA GLY A 328 21.86 25.37 -20.18
C GLY A 328 22.41 24.16 -20.96
N ALA A 329 23.05 23.19 -20.30
CA ALA A 329 23.44 21.94 -20.92
C ALA A 329 22.30 20.92 -20.90
N SER A 330 22.32 20.02 -21.89
CA SER A 330 21.40 18.88 -22.01
C SER A 330 22.15 17.58 -21.74
N TYR A 331 21.52 16.69 -20.99
CA TYR A 331 22.01 15.37 -20.58
C TYR A 331 21.04 14.28 -21.06
N GLY A 332 21.54 13.05 -21.19
CA GLY A 332 20.72 11.87 -21.50
C GLY A 332 19.76 11.50 -20.37
N TYR A 333 19.20 10.29 -20.43
CA TYR A 333 18.30 9.79 -19.39
C TYR A 333 19.05 9.59 -18.08
N VAL A 334 18.55 10.17 -16.99
CA VAL A 334 19.01 9.81 -15.64
C VAL A 334 18.11 8.71 -15.09
N LEU A 335 18.64 7.49 -15.00
CA LEU A 335 17.85 6.28 -14.77
C LEU A 335 18.07 5.60 -13.42
N ASP A 336 19.08 6.01 -12.65
CA ASP A 336 19.25 5.63 -11.24
C ASP A 336 20.02 6.70 -10.49
N VAL A 337 20.01 6.59 -9.16
CA VAL A 337 21.05 7.16 -8.32
C VAL A 337 22.17 6.15 -8.19
N ALA A 338 23.42 6.57 -8.29
CA ALA A 338 24.54 5.63 -8.10
C ALA A 338 24.62 5.20 -6.62
N ALA A 339 24.93 3.92 -6.37
CA ALA A 339 25.06 3.40 -5.00
C ALA A 339 26.06 4.20 -4.14
N SER A 340 27.11 4.77 -4.74
CA SER A 340 28.08 5.64 -4.08
C SER A 340 27.47 6.92 -3.49
N SER A 341 26.30 7.36 -3.95
CA SER A 341 25.59 8.48 -3.32
C SER A 341 25.21 8.21 -1.86
N PHE A 342 24.99 6.94 -1.48
CA PHE A 342 24.72 6.56 -0.10
C PHE A 342 26.00 6.43 0.73
N GLU A 343 27.17 6.56 0.11
CA GLU A 343 28.45 6.63 0.81
C GLU A 343 28.82 8.04 1.28
N ASP A 344 28.16 9.06 0.72
CA ASP A 344 28.32 10.47 1.07
C ASP A 344 28.05 10.72 2.56
N GLU A 345 28.89 11.57 3.17
CA GLU A 345 28.86 11.82 4.61
C GLU A 345 27.52 12.44 5.05
N LYS A 346 26.94 13.36 4.27
CA LYS A 346 25.67 14.00 4.61
C LYS A 346 24.52 13.00 4.54
N VAL A 347 24.52 12.14 3.52
CA VAL A 347 23.50 11.10 3.35
C VAL A 347 23.58 10.09 4.50
N LYS A 348 24.79 9.60 4.83
CA LYS A 348 25.01 8.70 5.96
C LYS A 348 24.57 9.30 7.28
N LEU A 349 24.97 10.54 7.57
CA LEU A 349 24.61 11.21 8.82
C LEU A 349 23.10 11.36 8.98
N ALA A 350 22.38 11.71 7.91
CA ALA A 350 20.93 11.77 7.94
C ALA A 350 20.29 10.41 8.17
N MET A 351 20.69 9.38 7.42
CA MET A 351 20.10 8.04 7.52
C MET A 351 20.39 7.38 8.89
N GLN A 352 21.61 7.50 9.40
CA GLN A 352 22.01 6.93 10.69
C GLN A 352 21.48 7.75 11.88
N GLY A 353 21.38 9.08 11.72
CA GLY A 353 20.86 9.98 12.75
C GLY A 353 19.33 9.94 12.90
N ALA A 354 18.62 9.45 11.88
CA ALA A 354 17.16 9.37 11.89
C ALA A 354 16.62 8.54 13.07
N LYS A 355 15.50 8.99 13.63
CA LYS A 355 14.66 8.20 14.55
C LYS A 355 13.39 7.69 13.88
N THR A 356 12.95 8.38 12.83
CA THR A 356 11.87 7.93 11.95
C THR A 356 12.32 8.04 10.50
N ILE A 357 12.07 7.01 9.70
CA ILE A 357 12.32 6.99 8.26
C ILE A 357 11.02 6.59 7.57
N PHE A 358 10.55 7.41 6.63
CA PHE A 358 9.44 7.07 5.74
C PHE A 358 9.94 6.95 4.31
N VAL A 359 9.62 5.86 3.64
CA VAL A 359 10.04 5.57 2.25
C VAL A 359 8.81 5.36 1.39
N ASN A 360 8.70 6.16 0.34
CA ASN A 360 7.79 5.96 -0.78
C ASN A 360 8.52 6.31 -2.08
N ALA A 361 9.53 5.49 -2.39
CA ALA A 361 10.44 5.71 -3.48
C ALA A 361 10.98 4.40 -4.06
N VAL A 362 11.32 4.46 -5.34
CA VAL A 362 12.36 3.66 -5.98
C VAL A 362 13.34 4.68 -6.56
N MET A 363 14.64 4.42 -6.48
CA MET A 363 15.64 5.42 -6.89
C MET A 363 15.86 5.41 -8.40
N GLY A 364 15.67 4.26 -9.03
CA GLY A 364 15.94 4.07 -10.45
C GLY A 364 14.83 3.31 -11.19
N PHE A 365 15.05 3.15 -12.49
CA PHE A 365 14.15 2.41 -13.39
C PHE A 365 14.41 0.91 -13.31
N THR A 366 14.03 0.31 -12.18
CA THR A 366 14.35 -1.07 -11.77
C THR A 366 13.95 -2.13 -12.79
N SER A 367 12.81 -1.96 -13.45
CA SER A 367 12.34 -2.89 -14.49
C SER A 367 13.24 -2.96 -15.72
N SER A 368 14.08 -1.95 -15.92
CA SER A 368 15.08 -1.87 -16.99
C SER A 368 16.51 -2.10 -16.47
N GLY A 369 16.66 -2.71 -15.30
CA GLY A 369 17.97 -3.06 -14.73
C GLY A 369 18.64 -1.94 -13.91
N PHE A 370 17.97 -0.80 -13.72
CA PHE A 370 18.49 0.32 -12.94
C PHE A 370 18.02 0.27 -11.48
N HIS A 371 18.74 -0.52 -10.68
CA HIS A 371 18.30 -0.91 -9.33
C HIS A 371 19.37 -0.78 -8.23
N GLU A 372 20.60 -0.39 -8.56
CA GLU A 372 21.70 -0.33 -7.58
C GLU A 372 21.45 0.75 -6.54
N GLY A 373 20.92 1.91 -6.95
CA GLY A 373 20.57 2.99 -6.03
C GLY A 373 19.44 2.58 -5.08
N THR A 374 18.44 1.87 -5.57
CA THR A 374 17.32 1.36 -4.74
C THR A 374 17.82 0.33 -3.74
N THR A 375 18.71 -0.57 -4.17
CA THR A 375 19.34 -1.56 -3.29
C THR A 375 20.18 -0.89 -2.19
N ALA A 376 20.98 0.12 -2.56
CA ALA A 376 21.81 0.87 -1.62
C ALA A 376 20.97 1.66 -0.61
N LEU A 377 19.85 2.24 -1.04
CA LEU A 377 18.87 2.88 -0.15
C LEU A 377 18.36 1.90 0.92
N ASP A 378 17.89 0.72 0.51
CA ASP A 378 17.33 -0.28 1.42
C ASP A 378 18.35 -0.70 2.49
N HIS A 379 19.61 -0.91 2.08
CA HIS A 379 20.71 -1.24 2.98
C HIS A 379 21.03 -0.08 3.94
N ALA A 380 21.14 1.15 3.44
CA ALA A 380 21.42 2.33 4.26
C ALA A 380 20.35 2.53 5.36
N ILE A 381 19.08 2.30 5.03
CA ILE A 381 17.98 2.37 5.99
C ILE A 381 18.08 1.24 7.02
N ALA A 382 18.39 0.02 6.57
CA ALA A 382 18.47 -1.16 7.43
C ALA A 382 19.66 -1.15 8.39
N GLU A 383 20.73 -0.42 8.08
CA GLU A 383 21.87 -0.21 8.98
C GLU A 383 21.46 0.55 10.25
N ASN A 384 20.49 1.47 10.16
CA ASN A 384 19.98 2.17 11.34
C ASN A 384 19.04 1.27 12.16
N LYS A 385 19.60 0.52 13.11
CA LYS A 385 18.83 -0.37 14.00
C LYS A 385 17.91 0.35 14.98
N SER A 386 18.09 1.66 15.19
CA SER A 386 17.33 2.42 16.19
C SER A 386 16.11 3.15 15.62
N ALA A 387 16.09 3.43 14.31
CA ALA A 387 14.98 4.14 13.67
C ALA A 387 13.74 3.25 13.51
N ARG A 388 12.56 3.86 13.66
CA ARG A 388 11.33 3.31 13.11
C ARG A 388 11.27 3.57 11.61
N LYS A 389 10.94 2.56 10.83
CA LYS A 389 11.06 2.55 9.38
C LYS A 389 9.73 2.17 8.75
N TYR A 390 9.23 3.03 7.90
CA TYR A 390 7.90 2.97 7.34
C TYR A 390 8.00 2.92 5.82
N PHE A 391 7.78 1.75 5.22
CA PHE A 391 7.85 1.58 3.77
C PHE A 391 6.44 1.57 3.19
N GLY A 392 6.16 2.49 2.28
CA GLY A 392 4.88 2.62 1.59
C GLY A 392 5.03 2.73 0.08
N GLY A 393 3.98 2.34 -0.64
CA GLY A 393 3.98 2.28 -2.11
C GLY A 393 4.18 0.86 -2.63
N GLY A 394 3.40 0.50 -3.65
CA GLY A 394 3.44 -0.84 -4.25
C GLY A 394 4.80 -1.17 -4.83
N ASP A 395 5.36 -0.26 -5.63
CA ASP A 395 6.67 -0.44 -6.26
C ASP A 395 7.79 -0.53 -5.23
N THR A 396 7.79 0.33 -4.21
CA THR A 396 8.77 0.29 -3.10
C THR A 396 8.80 -1.09 -2.42
N ILE A 397 7.64 -1.63 -2.04
CA ILE A 397 7.57 -2.95 -1.38
C ILE A 397 7.93 -4.09 -2.34
N GLN A 398 7.48 -4.02 -3.60
CA GLN A 398 7.75 -5.04 -4.60
C GLN A 398 9.25 -5.11 -4.93
N GLU A 399 9.90 -3.96 -5.10
CA GLU A 399 11.34 -3.88 -5.36
C GLU A 399 12.14 -4.29 -4.12
N PHE A 400 11.72 -3.87 -2.92
CA PHE A 400 12.36 -4.31 -1.68
C PHE A 400 12.38 -5.85 -1.56
N LYS A 401 11.26 -6.49 -1.88
CA LYS A 401 11.13 -7.96 -1.90
C LYS A 401 11.97 -8.62 -2.99
N SER A 402 12.06 -8.00 -4.18
CA SER A 402 12.69 -8.61 -5.36
C SER A 402 14.21 -8.43 -5.35
N LEU A 403 14.68 -7.25 -4.97
CA LEU A 403 16.09 -6.86 -5.00
C LEU A 403 16.83 -7.31 -3.75
N THR A 404 16.20 -7.24 -2.57
CA THR A 404 16.83 -7.58 -1.29
C THR A 404 16.00 -8.58 -0.46
N PRO A 405 15.68 -9.78 -0.98
CA PRO A 405 14.74 -10.71 -0.35
C PRO A 405 15.15 -11.14 1.07
N ALA A 406 16.44 -11.30 1.36
CA ALA A 406 16.91 -11.63 2.70
C ALA A 406 16.66 -10.48 3.71
N LEU A 407 16.84 -9.24 3.25
CA LEU A 407 16.58 -8.06 4.07
C LEU A 407 15.07 -7.85 4.26
N PHE A 408 14.27 -8.02 3.21
CA PHE A 408 12.81 -8.01 3.29
C PHE A 408 12.29 -9.01 4.35
N MET A 409 12.76 -10.26 4.31
CA MET A 409 12.37 -11.28 5.29
C MET A 409 12.74 -10.89 6.72
N SER A 410 13.91 -10.27 6.90
CA SER A 410 14.34 -9.76 8.21
C SER A 410 13.46 -8.59 8.68
N ALA A 411 13.11 -7.68 7.77
CA ALA A 411 12.27 -6.52 8.04
C ALA A 411 10.84 -6.93 8.43
N VAL A 412 10.26 -7.95 7.80
CA VAL A 412 8.92 -8.47 8.16
C VAL A 412 8.85 -8.95 9.62
N LEU A 413 9.97 -9.41 10.19
CA LEU A 413 10.04 -9.91 11.56
C LEU A 413 10.56 -8.86 12.56
N ASP A 414 11.04 -7.72 12.09
CA ASP A 414 11.64 -6.67 12.91
C ASP A 414 10.58 -5.63 13.30
N PRO A 415 10.29 -5.42 14.59
CA PRO A 415 9.26 -4.47 15.05
C PRO A 415 9.60 -3.00 14.75
N THR A 416 10.83 -2.69 14.35
CA THR A 416 11.22 -1.35 13.90
C THR A 416 10.79 -1.08 12.47
N PHE A 417 10.42 -2.10 11.69
CA PHE A 417 9.90 -1.94 10.34
C PHE A 417 8.39 -2.06 10.31
N TYR A 418 7.78 -1.26 9.45
CA TYR A 418 6.39 -1.39 9.08
C TYR A 418 6.24 -1.24 7.58
N LEU A 419 5.68 -2.27 6.93
CA LEU A 419 5.51 -2.35 5.49
C LEU A 419 4.03 -2.18 5.17
N PHE A 420 3.65 -0.99 4.70
CA PHE A 420 2.27 -0.65 4.35
C PHE A 420 1.77 -1.51 3.17
N THR A 421 0.50 -1.91 3.24
CA THR A 421 -0.21 -2.55 2.11
C THR A 421 -1.14 -1.58 1.38
N GLY A 422 -1.44 -0.44 2.01
CA GLY A 422 -2.42 0.54 1.52
C GLY A 422 -2.04 1.31 0.24
N GLY A 423 -0.81 1.19 -0.25
CA GLY A 423 -0.34 1.86 -1.46
C GLY A 423 -0.61 3.37 -1.45
N GLY A 424 -1.35 3.86 -2.44
CA GLY A 424 -1.73 5.28 -2.55
C GLY A 424 -2.61 5.79 -1.40
N THR A 425 -3.28 4.91 -0.65
CA THR A 425 -4.09 5.32 0.51
C THR A 425 -3.24 5.95 1.60
N VAL A 426 -2.01 5.46 1.80
CA VAL A 426 -1.07 6.03 2.79
C VAL A 426 -0.82 7.50 2.46
N LEU A 427 -0.50 7.77 1.20
CA LEU A 427 -0.25 9.12 0.72
C LEU A 427 -1.47 10.01 0.86
N LYS A 428 -2.66 9.49 0.52
CA LYS A 428 -3.91 10.23 0.69
C LYS A 428 -4.22 10.55 2.16
N ALA A 429 -3.95 9.61 3.07
CA ALA A 429 -4.13 9.83 4.50
C ALA A 429 -3.14 10.89 5.03
N LEU A 430 -1.89 10.88 4.55
CA LEU A 430 -0.90 11.90 4.89
C LEU A 430 -1.29 13.28 4.36
N GLU A 431 -1.82 13.36 3.13
CA GLU A 431 -2.33 14.57 2.50
C GLU A 431 -3.51 15.16 3.29
N LEU A 432 -4.48 14.32 3.68
CA LEU A 432 -5.59 14.74 4.54
C LEU A 432 -5.14 15.10 5.96
N GLY A 433 -3.95 14.63 6.37
CA GLY A 433 -3.39 14.84 7.70
C GLY A 433 -4.00 13.94 8.77
N GLY A 434 -4.40 12.72 8.39
CA GLY A 434 -4.99 11.73 9.29
C GLY A 434 -5.72 10.61 8.56
N GLY A 435 -5.53 9.36 8.98
CA GLY A 435 -6.26 8.21 8.43
C GLY A 435 -7.75 8.23 8.80
N GLU A 436 -8.10 8.84 9.92
CA GLU A 436 -9.46 9.05 10.42
C GLU A 436 -10.32 9.97 9.55
N LYS A 437 -9.69 10.71 8.63
CA LYS A 437 -10.39 11.57 7.67
C LYS A 437 -10.84 10.84 6.41
N LEU A 438 -10.40 9.59 6.23
CA LEU A 438 -10.90 8.74 5.15
C LEU A 438 -12.34 8.32 5.47
N GLU A 439 -13.27 8.48 4.52
CA GLU A 439 -14.68 8.09 4.70
C GLU A 439 -14.82 6.62 5.14
N THR A 440 -13.94 5.74 4.66
CA THR A 440 -13.88 4.32 5.00
C THR A 440 -13.44 4.03 6.44
N VAL A 441 -12.83 5.02 7.11
CA VAL A 441 -12.43 4.95 8.51
C VAL A 441 -13.43 5.71 9.38
N GLN A 442 -13.98 6.83 8.88
CA GLN A 442 -15.03 7.61 9.57
C GLN A 442 -16.23 6.75 9.93
N CYS A 443 -16.67 5.85 9.03
CA CYS A 443 -17.77 4.94 9.30
C CYS A 443 -17.47 3.88 10.38
N LEU A 444 -16.21 3.75 10.80
CA LEU A 444 -15.75 2.85 11.85
C LEU A 444 -15.46 3.57 13.17
N LEU A 445 -15.51 4.90 13.22
CA LEU A 445 -15.28 5.65 14.44
C LEU A 445 -16.39 5.36 15.47
N ALA A 446 -15.98 5.26 16.73
CA ALA A 446 -16.88 5.19 17.86
C ALA A 446 -17.41 6.60 18.18
N ASP A 447 -18.65 6.68 18.65
CA ASP A 447 -19.20 7.96 19.10
C ASP A 447 -18.45 8.46 20.35
N ALA A 448 -18.45 9.79 20.58
CA ALA A 448 -17.71 10.41 21.69
C ALA A 448 -18.07 9.80 23.07
N ASP A 449 -19.34 9.40 23.22
CA ASP A 449 -19.93 8.84 24.45
C ASP A 449 -20.07 7.31 24.42
N GLU A 450 -19.62 6.64 23.35
CA GLU A 450 -19.72 5.18 23.23
C GLU A 450 -18.78 4.50 24.24
N LYS A 451 -19.36 3.75 25.17
CA LYS A 451 -18.58 2.92 26.11
C LYS A 451 -18.05 1.70 25.37
N ILE A 452 -16.79 1.80 24.95
CA ILE A 452 -16.04 0.66 24.42
C ILE A 452 -15.87 -0.38 25.53
N PRO A 453 -16.37 -1.62 25.36
CA PRO A 453 -16.19 -2.66 26.36
C PRO A 453 -14.69 -2.96 26.54
N LEU A 454 -14.18 -2.82 27.75
CA LEU A 454 -12.85 -3.31 28.09
C LEU A 454 -12.90 -4.83 28.15
N LYS A 455 -12.13 -5.49 27.28
CA LYS A 455 -11.96 -6.95 27.34
C LYS A 455 -11.26 -7.28 28.65
N GLU A 456 -11.81 -8.19 29.45
CA GLU A 456 -11.13 -8.66 30.65
C GLU A 456 -9.76 -9.26 30.27
N GLU A 457 -8.71 -8.82 30.95
CA GLU A 457 -7.38 -9.34 30.71
C GLU A 457 -7.34 -10.85 30.99
N PRO A 458 -6.67 -11.64 30.12
CA PRO A 458 -6.56 -13.05 30.36
C PRO A 458 -5.82 -13.31 31.67
N LYS A 459 -6.26 -14.34 32.41
CA LYS A 459 -5.70 -14.67 33.73
C LYS A 459 -4.18 -14.87 33.72
N CYS A 460 -3.59 -15.21 32.57
CA CYS A 460 -2.15 -15.37 32.42
C CYS A 460 -1.37 -14.07 32.65
N MET A 461 -1.96 -12.91 32.39
CA MET A 461 -1.36 -11.59 32.68
C MET A 461 -1.21 -11.33 34.19
N ARG A 462 -1.81 -12.18 35.04
CA ARG A 462 -1.65 -12.12 36.50
C ARG A 462 -0.42 -12.87 37.00
N PHE A 463 0.28 -13.62 36.13
CA PHE A 463 1.55 -14.25 36.49
C PHE A 463 2.69 -13.25 36.32
N ALA A 464 3.58 -13.17 37.31
CA ALA A 464 4.73 -12.26 37.29
C ALA A 464 5.69 -12.52 36.09
N ASP A 465 5.71 -13.76 35.59
CA ASP A 465 6.62 -14.20 34.52
C ASP A 465 5.89 -14.59 33.21
N CYS A 466 4.63 -14.17 33.03
CA CYS A 466 4.01 -14.29 31.71
C CYS A 466 4.52 -13.18 30.80
N ALA A 467 5.14 -13.54 29.67
CA ALA A 467 5.52 -12.60 28.62
C ALA A 467 4.36 -12.30 27.64
N CYS A 468 3.14 -12.68 28.02
CA CYS A 468 1.92 -12.11 27.47
C CYS A 468 1.76 -10.65 27.93
#